data_AF-A0A8S9A8D4-F1
#
_entry.id   AF-A0A8S9A8D4-F1
#
_cell.length_a   1.000
_cell.length_b   1.000
_cell.length_c   1.000
_cell.angle_alpha   90.00
_cell.angle_beta   90.00
_cell.angle_gamma   90.00
#
_symmetry.space_group_name_H-M   'P 1'
#
loop_
_entity.id
_entity.type
_entity.pdbx_description
1 polymer ?
#
loop_
_entity_poly.entity_id
_entity_poly.type
_entity_poly.pdbx_seq_one_letter_code
_entity_poly.pdbx_strand_id
1 'polypeptide(L)'
;MQRRYVYNFDWLGRPIIQYPQPATLELGLTALLFAVLAGGLAGIVSAAAHGRWAAALIDGAAALVQAVPDFLWGLVFILLFGVVWMWLPISGRVDPLLQFSAASGFIFFESLLRGRWDVTASVFQHSAAPALALALPVAAIIARVLKASMREALAADYVLLARLKGLSLPRVLLTEA
;
A
#
# COMPACT_ATOMS: atom_id res chain seq x y z
N MET A 1 -9.60 43.77 -9.25
CA MET A 1 -8.59 42.68 -9.22
C MET A 1 -7.87 42.71 -7.87
N GLN A 2 -8.14 41.75 -6.98
CA GLN A 2 -7.36 41.54 -5.75
C GLN A 2 -7.29 40.02 -5.50
N ARG A 3 -6.15 39.40 -5.81
CA ARG A 3 -5.87 38.03 -5.40
C ARG A 3 -5.57 38.05 -3.89
N ARG A 4 -6.53 37.59 -3.08
CA ARG A 4 -6.31 37.29 -1.66
C ARG A 4 -5.41 36.06 -1.57
N TYR A 5 -4.12 36.30 -1.35
CA TYR A 5 -3.24 35.26 -0.82
C TYR A 5 -3.63 35.08 0.65
N VAL A 6 -4.34 33.99 0.95
CA VAL A 6 -4.64 33.58 2.32
C VAL A 6 -3.34 33.07 2.92
N TYR A 7 -2.62 33.94 3.62
CA TYR A 7 -1.54 33.51 4.49
C TYR A 7 -2.17 32.76 5.66
N ASN A 8 -2.13 31.43 5.61
CA ASN A 8 -2.42 30.61 6.79
C ASN A 8 -1.25 30.85 7.76
N PHE A 9 -1.54 31.44 8.91
CA PHE A 9 -0.61 31.65 10.01
C PHE A 9 -0.84 30.57 11.08
N ASP A 10 0.22 30.08 11.71
CA ASP A 10 0.08 29.25 12.91
C ASP A 10 -0.43 30.09 14.09
N TRP A 11 -0.75 29.46 15.23
CA TRP A 11 -1.20 30.15 16.45
C TRP A 11 -0.16 31.13 17.03
N LEU A 12 1.05 31.20 16.45
CA LEU A 12 2.16 32.07 16.83
C LEU A 12 2.46 33.14 15.76
N GLY A 13 1.61 33.28 14.73
CA GLY A 13 1.74 34.33 13.72
C GLY A 13 2.87 34.11 12.71
N ARG A 14 3.38 32.88 12.56
CA ARG A 14 4.40 32.54 11.56
C ARG A 14 3.75 32.09 10.25
N PRO A 15 4.28 32.49 9.07
CA PRO A 15 3.73 32.07 7.79
C PRO A 15 3.86 30.55 7.64
N ILE A 16 2.73 29.86 7.45
CA ILE A 16 2.73 28.43 7.16
C ILE A 16 3.14 28.25 5.70
N ILE A 17 4.45 28.24 5.46
CA ILE A 17 5.00 27.71 4.20
C ILE A 17 4.76 26.19 4.29
N GLN A 18 3.69 25.70 3.67
CA GLN A 18 3.30 24.29 3.70
C GLN A 18 4.28 23.47 2.85
N TYR A 19 5.46 23.19 3.40
CA TYR A 19 6.27 22.09 2.90
C TYR A 19 5.45 20.79 3.02
N PRO A 20 5.57 19.85 2.07
CA PRO A 20 4.95 18.54 2.21
C PRO A 20 5.39 17.94 3.54
N GLN A 21 4.42 17.61 4.39
CA GLN A 21 4.69 17.09 5.72
C GLN A 21 5.37 15.72 5.55
N PRO A 22 6.63 15.53 6.00
CA PRO A 22 7.37 14.28 5.83
C PRO A 22 6.55 13.05 6.25
N ALA A 23 5.73 13.20 7.30
CA ALA A 23 4.80 12.19 7.80
C ALA A 23 3.86 11.61 6.75
N THR A 24 3.23 12.48 5.95
CA THR A 24 2.22 12.08 4.96
C THR A 24 2.88 11.36 3.79
N LEU A 25 4.11 11.77 3.44
CA LEU A 25 4.92 11.09 2.43
C LEU A 25 5.36 9.70 2.91
N GLU A 26 5.81 9.57 4.15
CA GLU A 26 6.14 8.26 4.74
C GLU A 26 4.93 7.32 4.72
N LEU A 27 3.77 7.81 5.14
CA LEU A 27 2.54 7.03 5.15
C LEU A 27 2.08 6.65 3.75
N GLY A 28 2.11 7.60 2.81
CA GLY A 28 1.74 7.35 1.41
C GLY A 28 2.66 6.33 0.73
N LEU A 29 3.98 6.43 0.94
CA LEU A 29 4.96 5.49 0.39
C LEU A 29 4.80 4.08 0.98
N THR A 30 4.56 3.97 2.29
CA THR A 30 4.34 2.68 2.94
C THR A 30 3.04 2.03 2.47
N ALA A 31 1.95 2.80 2.35
CA ALA A 31 0.69 2.33 1.77
C ALA A 31 0.85 1.89 0.31
N LEU A 32 1.56 2.68 -0.50
CA LEU A 32 1.82 2.34 -1.91
C LEU A 32 2.64 1.04 -2.02
N LEU A 33 3.66 0.87 -1.20
CA LEU A 33 4.46 -0.35 -1.16
C LEU A 33 3.57 -1.56 -0.85
N PHE A 34 2.73 -1.49 0.18
CA PHE A 34 1.78 -2.57 0.48
C PHE A 34 0.80 -2.82 -0.67
N ALA A 35 0.29 -1.76 -1.30
CA ALA A 35 -0.65 -1.88 -2.40
C ALA A 35 -0.03 -2.60 -3.61
N VAL A 36 1.19 -2.24 -3.99
CA VAL A 36 1.92 -2.85 -5.10
C VAL A 36 2.27 -4.30 -4.79
N LEU A 37 2.77 -4.59 -3.60
CA LEU A 37 3.13 -5.97 -3.22
C LEU A 37 1.89 -6.86 -3.14
N ALA A 38 0.87 -6.48 -2.38
CA ALA A 38 -0.33 -7.28 -2.20
C ALA A 38 -1.15 -7.38 -3.51
N GLY A 39 -1.34 -6.25 -4.20
CA GLY A 39 -2.08 -6.19 -5.45
C GLY A 39 -1.36 -6.91 -6.60
N GLY A 40 -0.04 -6.75 -6.69
CA GLY A 40 0.78 -7.46 -7.67
C GLY A 40 0.72 -8.96 -7.49
N LEU A 41 0.94 -9.45 -6.26
CA LEU A 41 0.84 -10.87 -5.93
C LEU A 41 -0.57 -11.42 -6.21
N ALA A 42 -1.61 -10.73 -5.74
CA ALA A 42 -2.99 -11.13 -5.98
C ALA A 42 -3.33 -11.16 -7.49
N GLY A 43 -2.86 -10.18 -8.26
CA GLY A 43 -3.03 -10.13 -9.72
C GLY A 43 -2.37 -11.29 -10.44
N ILE A 44 -1.11 -11.58 -10.12
CA ILE A 44 -0.35 -12.72 -10.69
C ILE A 44 -1.02 -14.05 -10.35
N VAL A 45 -1.35 -14.26 -9.07
CA VAL A 45 -2.00 -15.50 -8.62
C VAL A 45 -3.38 -15.67 -9.26
N SER A 46 -4.17 -14.60 -9.35
CA SER A 46 -5.51 -14.63 -9.94
C SER A 46 -5.51 -14.80 -11.46
N ALA A 47 -4.45 -14.35 -12.14
CA ALA A 47 -4.21 -14.66 -13.56
C ALA A 47 -3.79 -16.11 -13.77
N ALA A 48 -2.83 -16.61 -12.97
CA ALA A 48 -2.33 -17.98 -13.08
C ALA A 48 -3.37 -19.04 -12.68
N ALA A 49 -4.24 -18.73 -11.71
CA ALA A 49 -5.33 -19.60 -11.28
C ALA A 49 -6.60 -19.48 -12.13
N HIS A 50 -6.53 -18.92 -13.35
CA HIS A 50 -7.68 -18.76 -14.23
C HIS A 50 -8.46 -20.07 -14.42
N GLY A 51 -9.80 -19.99 -14.35
CA GLY A 51 -10.69 -21.15 -14.44
C GLY A 51 -10.79 -21.98 -13.15
N ARG A 52 -10.04 -21.65 -12.10
CA ARG A 52 -10.11 -22.32 -10.79
C ARG A 52 -10.92 -21.48 -9.80
N TRP A 53 -11.54 -22.13 -8.82
CA TRP A 53 -12.26 -21.46 -7.73
C TRP A 53 -11.41 -20.43 -6.97
N ALA A 54 -10.09 -20.66 -6.87
CA ALA A 54 -9.16 -19.72 -6.24
C ALA A 54 -9.15 -18.34 -6.92
N ALA A 55 -9.23 -18.28 -8.25
CA ALA A 55 -9.34 -17.00 -8.95
C ALA A 55 -10.68 -16.30 -8.66
N ALA A 56 -11.78 -17.07 -8.58
CA ALA A 56 -13.09 -16.54 -8.25
C ALA A 56 -13.13 -15.97 -6.81
N LEU A 57 -12.43 -16.59 -5.86
CA LEU A 57 -12.30 -16.06 -4.51
C LEU A 57 -11.51 -14.75 -4.47
N ILE A 58 -10.37 -14.68 -5.17
CA ILE A 58 -9.57 -13.44 -5.20
C ILE A 58 -10.37 -12.31 -5.85
N ASP A 59 -11.09 -12.59 -6.94
CA ASP A 59 -11.93 -11.61 -7.62
C ASP A 59 -13.11 -11.17 -6.73
N GLY A 60 -13.75 -12.12 -6.04
CA GLY A 60 -14.81 -11.84 -5.09
C GLY A 60 -14.33 -10.98 -3.92
N ALA A 61 -13.17 -11.30 -3.35
CA ALA A 61 -12.55 -10.51 -2.28
C ALA A 61 -12.21 -9.10 -2.77
N ALA A 62 -11.62 -8.96 -3.96
CA ALA A 62 -11.31 -7.65 -4.55
C ALA A 62 -12.59 -6.83 -4.84
N ALA A 63 -13.68 -7.48 -5.24
CA ALA A 63 -14.98 -6.83 -5.42
C ALA A 63 -15.58 -6.35 -4.10
N LEU A 64 -15.50 -7.17 -3.04
CA LEU A 64 -15.94 -6.79 -1.69
C LEU A 64 -15.14 -5.60 -1.16
N VAL A 65 -13.83 -5.59 -1.35
CA VAL A 65 -12.95 -4.47 -0.98
C VAL A 65 -13.42 -3.17 -1.63
N GLN A 66 -13.75 -3.22 -2.92
CA GLN A 66 -14.18 -2.04 -3.68
C GLN A 66 -15.64 -1.63 -3.45
N ALA A 67 -16.48 -2.55 -2.97
CA ALA A 67 -17.87 -2.24 -2.63
C ALA A 67 -17.98 -1.42 -1.34
N VAL A 68 -17.00 -1.55 -0.44
CA VAL A 68 -16.95 -0.81 0.82
C VAL A 68 -16.23 0.52 0.62
N PRO A 69 -16.80 1.67 1.05
CA PRO A 69 -16.12 2.96 1.05
C PRO A 69 -14.73 2.96 1.71
N ASP A 70 -13.75 3.61 1.08
CA ASP A 70 -12.34 3.59 1.50
C ASP A 70 -12.11 3.96 2.98
N PHE A 71 -12.81 4.98 3.48
CA PHE A 71 -12.66 5.44 4.87
C PHE A 71 -13.13 4.40 5.90
N LEU A 72 -14.06 3.51 5.52
CA LEU A 72 -14.56 2.47 6.43
C LEU A 72 -13.50 1.39 6.66
N TRP A 73 -12.61 1.13 5.71
CA TRP A 73 -11.48 0.22 5.93
C TRP A 73 -10.57 0.73 7.05
N GLY A 74 -10.36 2.04 7.12
CA GLY A 74 -9.66 2.67 8.25
C GLY A 74 -10.37 2.41 9.58
N LEU A 75 -11.69 2.60 9.62
CA LEU A 75 -12.49 2.34 10.82
C LEU A 75 -12.46 0.86 11.23
N VAL A 76 -12.64 -0.06 10.27
CA VAL A 76 -12.60 -1.51 10.51
C VAL A 76 -11.26 -1.92 11.08
N PHE A 77 -10.15 -1.42 10.53
CA PHE A 77 -8.82 -1.75 11.02
C PHE A 77 -8.54 -1.17 12.41
N ILE A 78 -8.98 0.07 12.69
CA ILE A 78 -8.87 0.62 14.05
C ILE A 78 -9.70 -0.22 15.04
N LEU A 79 -10.91 -0.63 14.67
CA LEU A 79 -11.76 -1.46 15.55
C LEU A 79 -11.15 -2.84 15.78
N LEU A 80 -10.75 -3.55 14.72
CA LEU A 80 -10.21 -4.90 14.84
C LEU A 80 -8.84 -4.90 15.52
N PHE A 81 -7.89 -4.12 15.01
CA PHE A 81 -6.50 -4.17 15.48
C PHE A 81 -6.22 -3.24 16.65
N GLY A 82 -6.96 -2.16 16.80
CA GLY A 82 -6.78 -1.18 17.87
C GLY A 82 -7.65 -1.42 19.10
N VAL A 83 -8.88 -1.91 18.92
CA VAL A 83 -9.85 -2.06 20.02
C VAL A 83 -10.11 -3.52 20.40
N VAL A 84 -10.44 -4.38 19.43
CA VAL A 84 -10.82 -5.77 19.71
C VAL A 84 -9.59 -6.62 20.06
N TRP A 85 -8.57 -6.59 19.21
CA TRP A 85 -7.34 -7.38 19.41
C TRP A 85 -6.23 -6.61 20.12
N MET A 86 -6.28 -5.28 20.12
CA MET A 86 -5.26 -4.41 20.75
C MET A 86 -3.83 -4.71 20.28
N TRP A 87 -3.67 -5.14 19.02
CA TRP A 87 -2.37 -5.42 18.41
C TRP A 87 -1.63 -4.17 17.97
N LEU A 88 -2.35 -3.13 17.56
CA LEU A 88 -1.77 -1.92 17.01
C LEU A 88 -2.21 -0.69 17.83
N PRO A 89 -1.31 0.28 18.06
CA PRO A 89 -1.66 1.53 18.70
C PRO A 89 -2.59 2.36 17.82
N ILE A 90 -3.58 3.00 18.44
CA ILE A 90 -4.63 3.76 17.75
C ILE A 90 -4.26 5.22 17.44
N SER A 91 -3.20 5.74 18.05
CA SER A 91 -2.83 7.15 17.95
C SER A 91 -1.34 7.37 18.15
N GLY A 92 -0.81 8.47 17.62
CA GLY A 92 0.61 8.81 17.70
C GLY A 92 1.40 8.35 16.48
N ARG A 93 2.67 8.72 16.43
CA ARG A 93 3.60 8.33 15.34
C ARG A 93 4.68 7.35 15.80
N VAL A 94 4.95 7.33 17.10
CA VAL A 94 5.96 6.53 17.78
C VAL A 94 5.55 6.50 19.25
N ASP A 95 5.94 5.45 19.96
CA ASP A 95 5.78 5.36 21.41
C ASP A 95 6.40 6.59 22.10
N PRO A 96 5.64 7.35 22.92
CA PRO A 96 6.15 8.52 23.63
C PRO A 96 7.34 8.24 24.56
N LEU A 97 7.52 7.00 25.02
CA LEU A 97 8.64 6.60 25.86
C LEU A 97 9.96 6.52 25.06
N LEU A 98 9.87 6.36 23.74
CA LEU A 98 11.03 6.33 22.86
C LEU A 98 11.40 7.76 22.45
N GLN A 99 12.37 8.34 23.16
CA GLN A 99 12.91 9.65 22.79
C GLN A 99 13.71 9.53 21.49
N PHE A 100 13.12 9.99 20.38
CA PHE A 100 13.78 10.04 19.07
C PHE A 100 13.48 11.38 18.38
N SER A 101 14.53 12.05 17.93
CA SER A 101 14.44 13.31 17.17
C SER A 101 14.98 13.11 15.76
N ALA A 102 14.10 13.24 14.79
CA ALA A 102 14.40 13.19 13.36
C ALA A 102 14.78 14.60 12.87
N ALA A 103 15.93 14.74 12.23
CA ALA A 103 16.40 16.04 11.73
C ALA A 103 15.57 16.53 10.53
N SER A 104 15.11 15.60 9.70
CA SER A 104 14.33 15.83 8.48
C SER A 104 12.82 15.65 8.68
N GLY A 105 12.40 15.15 9.84
CA GLY A 105 11.00 14.79 10.14
C GLY A 105 10.56 13.42 9.61
N PHE A 106 11.43 12.72 8.86
CA PHE A 106 11.24 11.33 8.42
C PHE A 106 11.66 10.35 9.54
N ILE A 107 10.75 10.06 10.47
CA ILE A 107 11.05 9.24 11.64
C ILE A 107 11.33 7.78 11.22
N PHE A 108 10.57 7.24 10.27
CA PHE A 108 10.73 5.85 9.84
C PHE A 108 12.09 5.65 9.17
N PHE A 109 12.41 6.48 8.18
CA PHE A 109 13.67 6.34 7.45
C PHE A 109 14.87 6.68 8.34
N GLU A 110 14.83 7.77 9.12
CA GLU A 110 15.97 8.11 9.98
C GLU A 110 16.21 7.09 11.09
N SER A 111 15.15 6.49 11.67
CA SER A 111 15.34 5.43 12.68
C SER A 111 15.99 4.19 12.07
N LEU A 112 15.61 3.83 10.84
CA LEU A 112 16.20 2.73 10.10
C LEU A 112 17.67 2.99 9.76
N LEU A 113 18.00 4.19 9.24
CA LEU A 113 19.38 4.58 8.91
C LEU A 113 20.28 4.66 10.15
N ARG A 114 19.74 5.07 11.30
CA ARG A 114 20.48 5.13 12.57
C ARG A 114 20.52 3.79 13.30
N GLY A 115 19.96 2.72 12.74
CA GLY A 115 19.97 1.37 13.32
C GLY A 115 19.10 1.21 14.57
N ARG A 116 18.15 2.12 14.80
CA ARG A 116 17.24 2.12 15.96
C ARG A 116 15.97 1.31 15.69
N TRP A 117 16.12 -0.01 15.73
CA TRP A 117 15.04 -0.97 15.48
C TRP A 117 13.85 -0.83 16.43
N ASP A 118 14.10 -0.37 17.66
CA ASP A 118 13.08 -0.06 18.66
C ASP A 118 12.11 1.03 18.16
N VAL A 119 12.64 2.12 17.60
CA VAL A 119 11.85 3.20 17.01
C VAL A 119 11.22 2.78 15.69
N THR A 120 11.98 2.10 14.83
CA THR A 120 11.46 1.68 13.51
C THR A 120 10.26 0.75 13.65
N ALA A 121 10.34 -0.25 14.55
CA ALA A 121 9.23 -1.15 14.83
C ALA A 121 8.03 -0.39 15.43
N SER A 122 8.29 0.52 16.36
CA SER A 122 7.23 1.36 16.95
C SER A 122 6.52 2.19 15.87
N VAL A 123 7.27 2.93 15.04
CA VAL A 123 6.70 3.75 13.97
C VAL A 123 5.90 2.91 12.98
N PHE A 124 6.41 1.73 12.62
CA PHE A 124 5.72 0.80 11.74
C PHE A 124 4.40 0.31 12.36
N GLN A 125 4.37 -0.03 13.64
CA GLN A 125 3.12 -0.43 14.31
C GLN A 125 2.08 0.70 14.35
N HIS A 126 2.52 1.95 14.56
CA HIS A 126 1.63 3.12 14.54
C HIS A 126 1.10 3.46 13.15
N SER A 127 1.87 3.17 12.09
CA SER A 127 1.47 3.46 10.72
C SER A 127 0.84 2.27 9.98
N ALA A 128 0.96 1.04 10.48
CA ALA A 128 0.51 -0.17 9.78
C ALA A 128 -1.00 -0.17 9.49
N ALA A 129 -1.85 0.07 10.50
CA ALA A 129 -3.29 0.10 10.31
C ALA A 129 -3.74 1.16 9.29
N PRO A 130 -3.34 2.45 9.40
CA PRO A 130 -3.71 3.45 8.40
C PRO A 130 -3.06 3.19 7.03
N ALA A 131 -1.83 2.68 6.97
CA ALA A 131 -1.20 2.32 5.70
C ALA A 131 -1.95 1.19 4.99
N LEU A 132 -2.36 0.16 5.71
CA LEU A 132 -3.16 -0.95 5.18
C LEU A 132 -4.54 -0.47 4.71
N ALA A 133 -5.18 0.43 5.45
CA ALA A 133 -6.46 1.00 5.06
C ALA A 133 -6.38 1.72 3.71
N LEU A 134 -5.32 2.51 3.50
CA LEU A 134 -5.07 3.19 2.23
C LEU A 134 -4.63 2.22 1.13
N ALA A 135 -3.85 1.20 1.48
CA ALA A 135 -3.30 0.24 0.52
C ALA A 135 -4.35 -0.69 -0.07
N LEU A 136 -5.33 -1.12 0.73
CA LEU A 136 -6.23 -2.22 0.38
C LEU A 136 -7.09 -1.95 -0.87
N PRO A 137 -7.77 -0.79 -1.02
CA PRO A 137 -8.53 -0.47 -2.24
C PRO A 137 -7.63 -0.35 -3.47
N VAL A 138 -6.45 0.26 -3.31
CA VAL A 138 -5.46 0.42 -4.39
C VAL A 138 -4.91 -0.94 -4.83
N ALA A 139 -4.63 -1.84 -3.89
CA ALA A 139 -4.20 -3.20 -4.17
C ALA A 139 -5.22 -3.96 -5.03
N ALA A 140 -6.52 -3.82 -4.73
CA ALA A 140 -7.58 -4.46 -5.49
C ALA A 140 -7.64 -3.96 -6.94
N ILE A 141 -7.39 -2.66 -7.17
CA ILE A 141 -7.29 -2.07 -8.51
C ILE A 141 -6.06 -2.61 -9.25
N ILE A 142 -4.88 -2.59 -8.60
CA ILE A 142 -3.63 -3.11 -9.17
C ILE A 142 -3.80 -4.58 -9.57
N ALA A 143 -4.38 -5.40 -8.68
CA ALA A 143 -4.62 -6.81 -8.95
C ALA A 143 -5.51 -7.02 -10.18
N ARG A 144 -6.59 -6.24 -10.31
CA ARG A 144 -7.51 -6.33 -11.45
C ARG A 144 -6.84 -5.95 -12.76
N VAL A 145 -6.12 -4.82 -12.78
CA VAL A 145 -5.43 -4.33 -13.99
C VAL A 145 -4.34 -5.30 -14.41
N LEU A 146 -3.47 -5.70 -13.47
CA LEU A 146 -2.37 -6.63 -13.75
C LEU A 146 -2.90 -7.96 -14.26
N LYS A 147 -3.97 -8.48 -13.64
CA LYS A 147 -4.61 -9.71 -14.11
C LYS A 147 -5.13 -9.59 -15.54
N ALA A 148 -5.76 -8.48 -15.91
CA ALA A 148 -6.24 -8.25 -17.26
C ALA A 148 -5.08 -8.23 -18.26
N SER A 149 -4.02 -7.46 -17.96
CA SER A 149 -2.81 -7.39 -18.79
C SER A 149 -2.11 -8.74 -18.93
N MET A 150 -2.01 -9.53 -17.86
CA MET A 150 -1.43 -10.88 -17.93
C MET A 150 -2.27 -11.83 -18.77
N ARG A 151 -3.59 -11.76 -18.69
CA ARG A 151 -4.47 -12.60 -19.52
C ARG A 151 -4.36 -12.24 -21.00
N GLU A 152 -4.26 -10.95 -21.31
CA GLU A 152 -4.04 -10.47 -22.67
C GLU A 152 -2.68 -10.92 -23.20
N ALA A 153 -1.61 -10.77 -22.41
CA ALA A 153 -0.28 -11.25 -22.76
C ALA A 153 -0.23 -12.78 -22.99
N LEU A 154 -0.92 -13.56 -22.15
CA LEU A 154 -1.02 -15.03 -22.30
C LEU A 154 -1.83 -15.47 -23.53
N ALA A 155 -2.70 -14.61 -24.05
CA ALA A 155 -3.48 -14.87 -25.26
C ALA A 155 -2.76 -14.47 -26.56
N ALA A 156 -1.60 -13.81 -26.46
CA ALA A 156 -0.88 -13.30 -27.62
C ALA A 156 -0.24 -14.44 -28.47
N ASP A 157 -0.18 -14.21 -29.79
CA ASP A 157 0.25 -15.22 -30.78
C ASP A 157 1.66 -15.77 -30.53
N TYR A 158 2.57 -14.98 -29.96
CA TYR A 158 3.93 -15.43 -29.63
C TYR A 158 3.93 -16.48 -28.50
N VAL A 159 3.01 -16.39 -27.54
CA VAL A 159 2.85 -17.40 -26.48
C VAL A 159 2.27 -18.69 -27.08
N LEU A 160 1.35 -18.57 -28.03
CA LEU A 160 0.79 -19.73 -28.74
C LEU A 160 1.88 -20.44 -29.56
N LEU A 161 2.72 -19.69 -30.27
CA LEU A 161 3.88 -20.22 -31.00
C LEU A 161 4.92 -20.87 -30.07
N ALA A 162 5.19 -20.27 -28.91
CA ALA A 162 6.10 -20.84 -27.91
C ALA A 162 5.55 -22.16 -27.32
N ARG A 163 4.24 -22.25 -27.10
CA ARG A 163 3.58 -23.51 -26.69
C ARG A 163 3.66 -24.58 -27.76
N LEU A 164 3.52 -24.24 -29.05
CA LEU A 164 3.71 -25.17 -30.17
C LEU A 164 5.14 -25.73 -30.23
N LYS A 165 6.13 -24.95 -29.76
CA LYS A 165 7.53 -25.39 -29.60
C LYS A 165 7.78 -26.23 -28.33
N GLY A 166 6.74 -26.52 -27.53
CA GLY A 166 6.85 -27.34 -26.32
C GLY A 166 7.39 -26.61 -25.08
N LEU A 167 7.50 -25.27 -25.10
CA LEU A 167 7.94 -24.50 -23.95
C LEU A 167 6.81 -24.37 -22.91
N SER A 168 7.15 -24.62 -21.65
CA SER A 168 6.21 -24.47 -20.53
C SER A 168 5.95 -22.99 -20.20
N LEU A 169 4.73 -22.66 -19.78
CA LEU A 169 4.30 -21.30 -19.41
C LEU A 169 5.25 -20.54 -18.45
N PRO A 170 5.75 -21.15 -17.35
CA PRO A 170 6.68 -20.46 -16.47
C PRO A 170 8.04 -20.20 -17.12
N ARG A 171 8.45 -21.01 -18.11
CA ARG A 171 9.69 -20.81 -18.84
C ARG A 171 9.57 -19.67 -19.85
N VAL A 172 8.43 -19.53 -20.53
CA VAL A 172 8.17 -18.39 -21.44
C VAL A 172 8.18 -17.06 -20.68
N LEU A 173 7.59 -17.01 -19.49
CA LEU A 173 7.55 -15.80 -18.65
C LEU A 173 8.92 -15.36 -18.10
N LEU A 174 9.88 -16.28 -17.95
CA LEU A 174 11.20 -16.01 -17.37
C LEU A 174 12.32 -15.82 -18.40
N THR A 175 12.09 -16.21 -19.67
CA THR A 175 13.15 -16.20 -20.70
C THR A 175 13.02 -15.05 -21.69
N GLU A 176 11.84 -14.41 -21.80
CA GLU A 176 11.52 -13.36 -22.78
C GLU A 176 11.12 -12.02 -22.11
N ALA A 177 11.36 -11.88 -20.80
CA ALA A 177 11.30 -10.60 -20.09
C ALA A 177 12.71 -10.00 -19.97
#